data_AF-A0A8T7KLY6-F1
#
_entry.id   AF-A0A8T7KLY6-F1
#
_cell.length_a   1.000
_cell.length_b   1.000
_cell.length_c   1.000
_cell.angle_alpha   90.00
_cell.angle_beta   90.00
_cell.angle_gamma   90.00
#
_symmetry.space_group_name_H-M   'P 1'
#
loop_
_entity.id
_entity.type
_entity.pdbx_description
1 polymer ?
#
loop_
_entity_poly.entity_id
_entity_poly.type
_entity_poly.pdbx_seq_one_letter_code
_entity_poly.pdbx_strand_id
1 'polypeptide(L)'
;MSTHENKAVIRRFVKEVLNDKNLAVIDEICPPDYVELDPLPGQGPGAAGLKQFLADSFFSAFPDLAWVNEEMVAEGEYVMARSTWTGTHRG
;
A
#
# COMPACT_ATOMS: atom_id res chain seq x y z
N MET A 1 17.79 -0.31 -7.48
CA MET A 1 16.98 0.52 -8.41
C MET A 1 17.41 1.98 -8.25
N SER A 2 17.15 2.88 -9.20
CA SER A 2 17.36 4.31 -8.96
C SER A 2 16.33 4.86 -7.97
N THR A 3 16.67 5.96 -7.28
CA THR A 3 15.74 6.60 -6.33
C THR A 3 14.43 7.06 -6.99
N HIS A 4 14.47 7.41 -8.28
CA HIS A 4 13.29 7.75 -9.05
C HIS A 4 12.38 6.53 -9.28
N GLU A 5 12.96 5.38 -9.62
CA GLU A 5 12.24 4.11 -9.81
C GLU A 5 11.61 3.64 -8.49
N ASN A 6 12.31 3.79 -7.36
CA ASN A 6 11.75 3.42 -6.04
C ASN A 6 10.49 4.22 -5.70
N LYS A 7 10.51 5.55 -5.94
CA LYS A 7 9.30 6.37 -5.75
C LYS A 7 8.17 5.96 -6.68
N ALA A 8 8.48 5.49 -7.91
CA ALA A 8 7.46 5.04 -8.84
C ALA A 8 6.71 3.81 -8.32
N VAL A 9 7.40 2.86 -7.69
CA VAL A 9 6.78 1.69 -7.05
C VAL A 9 5.78 2.11 -5.97
N ILE A 10 6.15 3.03 -5.07
CA ILE A 10 5.25 3.50 -4.01
C ILE A 10 4.05 4.29 -4.58
N ARG A 11 4.25 5.09 -5.64
CA ARG A 11 3.13 5.75 -6.34
C ARG A 11 2.17 4.73 -6.95
N ARG A 12 2.72 3.68 -7.56
CA ARG A 12 1.95 2.59 -8.15
C ARG A 12 1.14 1.85 -7.09
N PHE A 13 1.73 1.54 -5.94
CA PHE A 13 1.04 0.94 -4.81
C PHE A 13 -0.16 1.79 -4.37
N VAL A 14 0.05 3.08 -4.09
CA VAL A 14 -1.04 3.97 -3.65
C VAL A 14 -2.14 4.09 -4.71
N LYS A 15 -1.76 4.29 -5.98
CA LYS A 15 -2.75 4.45 -7.05
C LYS A 15 -3.52 3.15 -7.31
N GLU A 16 -2.82 2.08 -7.66
CA GLU A 16 -3.46 0.88 -8.20
C GLU A 16 -3.96 -0.04 -7.09
N VAL A 17 -3.19 -0.21 -6.00
CA VAL A 17 -3.60 -1.11 -4.91
C VAL A 17 -4.61 -0.42 -4.01
N LEU A 18 -4.31 0.77 -3.47
CA LEU A 18 -5.18 1.40 -2.47
C LEU A 18 -6.39 2.10 -3.09
N ASN A 19 -6.18 2.96 -4.09
CA ASN A 19 -7.27 3.77 -4.65
C ASN A 19 -8.11 2.99 -5.69
N ASP A 20 -7.46 2.29 -6.62
CA ASP A 20 -8.15 1.52 -7.66
C ASP A 20 -8.56 0.10 -7.17
N LYS A 21 -8.16 -0.28 -5.95
CA LYS A 21 -8.44 -1.59 -5.31
C LYS A 21 -7.99 -2.80 -6.14
N ASN A 22 -6.97 -2.61 -6.98
CA ASN A 22 -6.42 -3.66 -7.83
C ASN A 22 -5.35 -4.46 -7.09
N LEU A 23 -5.81 -5.49 -6.38
CA LEU A 23 -4.97 -6.36 -5.56
C LEU A 23 -3.99 -7.25 -6.37
N ALA A 24 -4.19 -7.42 -7.68
CA ALA A 24 -3.27 -8.20 -8.51
C ALA A 24 -1.88 -7.54 -8.60
N VAL A 25 -1.83 -6.21 -8.46
CA VAL A 25 -0.59 -5.44 -8.53
C VAL A 25 0.36 -5.76 -7.37
N ILE A 26 -0.16 -6.21 -6.23
CA ILE A 26 0.66 -6.66 -5.10
C ILE A 26 1.59 -7.80 -5.54
N ASP A 27 1.12 -8.73 -6.37
CA ASP A 27 1.92 -9.86 -6.85
C ASP A 27 3.06 -9.42 -7.79
N GLU A 28 2.95 -8.23 -8.39
CA GLU A 28 3.96 -7.66 -9.28
C GLU A 28 5.03 -6.84 -8.56
N ILE A 29 4.66 -6.16 -7.46
CA ILE A 29 5.53 -5.20 -6.79
C ILE A 29 6.10 -5.68 -5.46
N CYS A 30 5.47 -6.67 -4.81
CA CYS A 30 6.00 -7.28 -3.60
C CYS A 30 6.81 -8.53 -3.96
N PRO A 31 8.11 -8.58 -3.63
CA PRO A 31 8.89 -9.80 -3.81
C PRO A 31 8.43 -10.92 -2.85
N PRO A 32 8.77 -12.19 -3.13
CA PRO A 32 8.34 -13.33 -2.29
C PRO A 32 8.79 -13.25 -0.82
N ASP A 33 9.87 -12.51 -0.55
CA ASP A 33 10.44 -12.27 0.78
C ASP A 33 10.01 -10.92 1.39
N TYR A 34 8.97 -10.27 0.84
CA TYR A 34 8.42 -9.04 1.41
C TYR A 34 7.99 -9.25 2.87
N VAL A 35 8.41 -8.32 3.72
CA VAL A 35 8.08 -8.26 5.14
C VAL A 35 7.37 -6.94 5.42
N GLU A 36 6.16 -7.01 5.95
CA GLU A 36 5.51 -5.84 6.55
C GLU A 36 6.07 -5.65 7.96
N LEU A 37 6.69 -4.50 8.21
CA LEU A 37 7.35 -4.18 9.47
C LEU A 37 6.40 -3.53 10.49
N ASP A 38 5.28 -2.95 10.02
CA ASP A 38 4.24 -2.36 10.87
C ASP A 38 2.86 -2.83 10.43
N PRO A 39 2.52 -4.13 10.63
CA PRO A 39 1.27 -4.69 10.15
C PRO A 39 0.07 -4.16 10.95
N LEU A 40 -1.04 -3.95 10.25
CA LEU A 40 -2.31 -3.59 10.90
C LEU A 40 -2.81 -4.74 11.81
N PRO A 41 -3.59 -4.44 12.87
CA PRO A 41 -4.16 -5.47 13.72
C PRO A 41 -4.96 -6.50 12.91
N GLY A 42 -4.56 -7.77 12.99
CA GLY A 42 -5.20 -8.87 12.25
C GLY A 42 -4.69 -9.09 10.82
N GLN A 43 -3.75 -8.26 10.33
CA GLN A 43 -3.07 -8.50 9.05
C GLN A 43 -2.11 -9.68 9.18
N GLY A 44 -2.21 -10.63 8.24
CA GLY A 44 -1.28 -11.76 8.15
C GLY A 44 0.12 -11.34 7.66
N PRO A 45 1.13 -12.24 7.72
CA PRO A 45 2.48 -11.93 7.28
C PRO A 45 2.59 -11.82 5.75
N GLY A 46 3.56 -11.02 5.30
CA GLY A 46 3.96 -10.92 3.90
C GLY A 46 2.89 -10.41 2.94
N ALA A 47 3.14 -10.57 1.64
CA ALA A 47 2.31 -9.99 0.60
C ALA A 47 0.91 -10.61 0.56
N ALA A 48 0.82 -11.93 0.82
CA ALA A 48 -0.44 -12.64 0.92
C ALA A 48 -1.32 -12.13 2.07
N GLY A 49 -0.72 -11.90 3.25
CA GLY A 49 -1.43 -11.38 4.41
C GLY A 49 -1.92 -9.94 4.21
N LEU A 50 -1.11 -9.08 3.61
CA LEU A 50 -1.52 -7.72 3.20
C LEU A 50 -2.69 -7.77 2.22
N LYS A 51 -2.58 -8.58 1.16
CA LYS A 51 -3.60 -8.72 0.11
C LYS A 51 -4.93 -9.20 0.68
N GLN A 52 -4.89 -10.21 1.57
CA GLN A 52 -6.09 -10.72 2.23
C GLN A 52 -6.73 -9.66 3.14
N PHE A 53 -5.93 -8.96 3.96
CA PHE A 53 -6.44 -7.92 4.85
C PHE A 53 -7.12 -6.78 4.08
N LEU A 54 -6.52 -6.33 2.97
CA LEU A 54 -7.11 -5.29 2.11
C LEU A 54 -8.43 -5.75 1.50
N ALA A 55 -8.49 -6.99 1.01
CA ALA A 55 -9.68 -7.58 0.39
C ALA A 55 -10.84 -7.75 1.38
N ASP A 56 -10.56 -8.36 2.53
CA ASP A 56 -11.57 -8.88 3.43
C ASP A 56 -12.07 -7.82 4.43
N SER A 57 -11.23 -6.83 4.76
CA SER A 57 -11.49 -5.90 5.86
C SER A 57 -11.36 -4.42 5.46
N PHE A 58 -10.21 -4.01 4.92
CA PHE A 58 -9.91 -2.58 4.79
C PHE A 58 -10.83 -1.87 3.78
N PHE A 59 -11.03 -2.46 2.60
CA PHE A 59 -11.84 -1.84 1.55
C PHE A 59 -13.35 -1.92 1.81
N SER A 60 -13.83 -2.84 2.66
CA SER A 60 -15.21 -2.85 3.13
C SER A 60 -15.44 -1.83 4.24
N ALA A 61 -14.46 -1.65 5.14
CA ALA A 61 -14.52 -0.65 6.20
C ALA A 61 -14.46 0.80 5.64
N PHE A 62 -13.68 1.02 4.57
CA PHE A 62 -13.53 2.31 3.89
C PHE A 62 -13.81 2.18 2.39
N PRO A 63 -15.08 2.08 1.97
CA PRO A 63 -15.43 1.83 0.57
C PRO A 63 -15.11 3.01 -0.36
N ASP A 64 -15.04 4.22 0.18
CA ASP A 64 -14.72 5.48 -0.49
C ASP A 64 -13.29 5.98 -0.15
N LEU A 65 -12.38 5.04 0.17
CA LEU A 65 -10.98 5.32 0.44
C LEU A 65 -10.36 6.19 -0.67
N ALA A 66 -9.70 7.27 -0.25
CA ALA A 66 -8.86 8.09 -1.12
C ALA A 66 -7.54 8.40 -0.42
N TRP A 67 -6.43 7.97 -1.02
CA TRP A 67 -5.07 8.14 -0.49
C TRP A 67 -4.23 9.01 -1.43
N VAL A 68 -3.57 10.02 -0.87
CA VAL A 68 -2.71 10.96 -1.59
C VAL A 68 -1.34 11.01 -0.92
N ASN A 69 -0.28 10.83 -1.71
CA ASN A 69 1.09 11.10 -1.26
C ASN A 69 1.38 12.59 -1.51
N GLU A 70 1.41 13.38 -0.44
CA GLU A 70 1.68 14.82 -0.48
C GLU A 70 3.15 15.09 -0.83
N GLU A 71 4.04 14.27 -0.29
CA GLU A 71 5.48 14.42 -0.46
C GLU A 71 6.16 13.06 -0.41
N MET A 72 7.22 12.90 -1.20
CA MET A 72 8.02 11.69 -1.21
C MET A 72 9.51 12.02 -1.29
N VAL A 73 10.29 11.48 -0.37
CA VAL A 73 11.76 11.55 -0.34
C VAL A 73 12.31 10.14 -0.56
N ALA A 74 13.42 10.03 -1.28
CA ALA A 74 14.09 8.74 -1.48
C ALA A 74 15.59 8.91 -1.33
N GLU A 75 16.21 7.97 -0.63
CA GLU A 75 17.65 7.94 -0.34
C GLU A 75 18.11 6.48 -0.39
N GLY A 76 19.04 6.17 -1.30
CA GLY A 76 19.41 4.79 -1.59
C GLY A 76 18.19 3.94 -1.95
N GLU A 77 17.98 2.86 -1.20
CA GLU A 77 16.87 1.91 -1.38
C GLU A 77 15.60 2.30 -0.60
N TYR A 78 15.63 3.38 0.21
CA TYR A 78 14.51 3.78 1.04
C TYR A 78 13.64 4.85 0.38
N VAL A 79 12.33 4.77 0.62
CA VAL A 79 11.35 5.79 0.25
C VAL A 79 10.51 6.13 1.47
N MET A 80 10.41 7.42 1.78
CA MET A 80 9.50 7.96 2.77
C MET A 80 8.40 8.71 2.03
N ALA A 81 7.13 8.47 2.39
CA ALA A 81 6.00 9.25 1.90
C ALA A 81 5.30 9.92 3.08
N ARG A 82 5.04 11.23 2.95
CA ARG A 82 4.06 11.92 3.80
C ARG A 82 2.75 11.91 3.02
N SER A 83 1.72 11.32 3.62
CA SER A 83 0.46 11.07 2.93
C SER A 83 -0.74 11.52 3.75
N THR A 84 -1.81 11.89 3.05
CA THR A 84 -3.13 12.09 3.62
C THR A 84 -4.05 11.04 3.00
N TRP A 85 -4.87 10.38 3.82
CA TRP A 85 -5.95 9.56 3.30
C TRP A 85 -7.26 9.83 4.03
N THR A 86 -8.36 9.65 3.32
CA THR A 86 -9.72 9.85 3.82
C THR A 86 -10.59 8.65 3.47
N GLY A 87 -11.65 8.45 4.24
CA GLY A 87 -12.66 7.43 3.99
C GLY A 87 -13.76 7.50 5.03
N THR A 88 -14.96 7.07 4.66
CA THR A 88 -16.10 6.94 5.57
C THR A 88 -16.07 5.55 6.20
N HIS A 89 -15.82 5.49 7.51
CA HIS A 89 -15.86 4.22 8.25
C HIS A 89 -17.26 3.62 8.27
N ARG A 90 -17.42 2.39 7.79
CA ARG A 90 -18.72 1.69 7.69
C ARG A 90 -18.94 0.54 8.68
N GLY A 91 -17.97 0.26 9.56
CA GLY A 91 -18.11 -0.76 10.60
C GLY A 91 -16.85 -1.56 10.82
#